data_AF-A0A9W4K2J9-F1
#
_entry.id   AF-A0A9W4K2J9-F1
#
_cell.length_a   1.000
_cell.length_b   1.000
_cell.length_c   1.000
_cell.angle_alpha   90.00
_cell.angle_beta   90.00
_cell.angle_gamma   90.00
#
_symmetry.space_group_name_H-M   'P 1'
#
loop_
_entity.id
_entity.type
_entity.pdbx_description
1 polymer ?
#
loop_
_entity_poly.entity_id
_entity_poly.type
_entity_poly.pdbx_seq_one_letter_code
_entity_poly.pdbx_strand_id
1 'polypeptide(L)'
;MPDEIPDPPEKWRKLLAMLPTLPNFESIALRFDKNCCEDSSLFGDAVQTEEYRNIVMKWVLSEVVALPRPLKELAIQNNQNTTELGVYGDEILDGLISLRLNTVHEAEAAAPEDEVEKPEFHDYFNRLLPTVWLKPAMSSLRNLTLYSNIYWGFYPRPPLKGIHFPNLQSLSLGNYCFFEDAQLDWILSHSTLQDLYLDDCAILFQIYLCAEDPRNLEIIPRSSMQQDPEKGNGFFHTYPRRWSDYFASLESGLPHLRHFAIGRSNWEGGLPFEQEQDIKPALLHDRYLVFDQGSGGGAFQDNIRSWKMPPEEQRPDCDEQDRTALQQLYEKIGQKVERGFRRRRYQVKDLLEVGR
;
A
#
# COMPACT_ATOMS: atom_id res chain seq x y z
N MET A 1 -7.39 -24.90 -23.15
CA MET A 1 -8.82 -25.17 -22.91
C MET A 1 -9.23 -24.19 -21.82
N PRO A 2 -10.43 -23.57 -21.85
CA PRO A 2 -10.84 -22.78 -20.70
C PRO A 2 -10.96 -23.74 -19.52
N ASP A 3 -10.20 -23.51 -18.45
CA ASP A 3 -10.28 -24.33 -17.25
C ASP A 3 -11.73 -24.26 -16.74
N GLU A 4 -12.40 -25.40 -16.74
CA GLU A 4 -13.78 -25.52 -16.28
C GLU A 4 -13.81 -25.12 -14.80
N ILE A 5 -14.51 -24.02 -14.49
CA ILE A 5 -14.60 -23.51 -13.13
C ILE A 5 -15.34 -24.57 -12.30
N PRO A 6 -14.75 -25.12 -11.22
CA PRO A 6 -15.41 -26.15 -10.43
C PRO A 6 -16.75 -25.66 -9.87
N ASP A 7 -17.69 -26.57 -9.69
CA ASP A 7 -19.00 -26.22 -9.11
C ASP A 7 -18.84 -25.68 -7.66
N PRO A 8 -19.49 -24.56 -7.31
CA PRO A 8 -19.44 -24.04 -5.95
C PRO A 8 -20.12 -24.98 -4.97
N PRO A 9 -19.58 -25.15 -3.74
CA PRO A 9 -20.25 -25.82 -2.64
C PRO A 9 -21.64 -25.22 -2.38
N GLU A 10 -22.56 -26.02 -1.82
CA GLU A 10 -23.97 -25.62 -1.69
C GLU A 10 -24.18 -24.27 -0.97
N LYS A 11 -23.34 -23.95 0.02
CA LYS A 11 -23.37 -22.65 0.71
C LYS A 11 -23.08 -21.49 -0.24
N TRP A 12 -22.05 -21.61 -1.08
CA TRP A 12 -21.71 -20.61 -2.09
C TRP A 12 -22.79 -20.53 -3.15
N ARG A 13 -23.30 -21.66 -3.64
CA ARG A 13 -24.38 -21.69 -4.63
C ARG A 13 -25.63 -20.93 -4.17
N LYS A 14 -26.04 -21.12 -2.91
CA LYS A 14 -27.18 -20.39 -2.33
C LYS A 14 -26.91 -18.89 -2.20
N LEU A 15 -25.69 -18.51 -1.81
CA LEU A 15 -25.28 -17.11 -1.69
C LEU A 15 -25.28 -16.42 -3.06
N LEU A 16 -24.61 -17.02 -4.05
CA LEU A 16 -24.48 -16.49 -5.40
C LEU A 16 -25.84 -16.32 -6.07
N ALA A 17 -26.71 -17.33 -5.98
CA ALA A 17 -28.07 -17.27 -6.51
C ALA A 17 -28.95 -16.16 -5.85
N MET A 18 -28.57 -15.67 -4.67
CA MET A 18 -29.28 -14.58 -4.00
C MET A 18 -28.86 -13.21 -4.56
N LEU A 19 -27.65 -13.03 -5.08
CA LEU A 19 -27.13 -11.72 -5.49
C LEU A 19 -28.05 -10.98 -6.49
N PRO A 20 -28.56 -11.61 -7.56
CA PRO A 20 -29.45 -10.93 -8.52
C PRO A 20 -30.82 -10.55 -7.93
N THR A 21 -31.20 -11.14 -6.79
CA THR A 21 -32.49 -10.87 -6.13
C THR A 21 -32.46 -9.61 -5.28
N LEU A 22 -31.27 -9.04 -5.04
CA LEU A 22 -31.07 -7.86 -4.21
C LEU A 22 -31.24 -6.58 -5.07
N PRO A 23 -32.31 -5.79 -4.87
CA PRO A 23 -32.71 -4.74 -5.83
C PRO A 23 -31.77 -3.52 -5.90
N ASN A 24 -30.93 -3.33 -4.87
CA ASN A 24 -29.99 -2.21 -4.75
C ASN A 24 -28.58 -2.72 -4.43
N PHE A 25 -28.21 -3.84 -5.03
CA PHE A 25 -26.88 -4.41 -4.85
C PHE A 25 -25.85 -3.63 -5.64
N GLU A 26 -24.97 -2.93 -4.93
CA GLU A 26 -23.99 -2.01 -5.52
C GLU A 26 -22.56 -2.20 -4.98
N SER A 27 -22.39 -2.96 -3.90
CA SER A 27 -21.13 -3.08 -3.17
C SER A 27 -20.86 -4.52 -2.76
N ILE A 28 -19.61 -4.96 -2.95
CA ILE A 28 -19.10 -6.25 -2.49
C ILE A 28 -17.82 -6.04 -1.71
N ALA A 29 -17.77 -6.67 -0.53
CA ALA A 29 -16.54 -6.91 0.21
C ALA A 29 -16.26 -8.42 0.24
N LEU A 30 -15.19 -8.85 -0.44
CA LEU A 30 -14.68 -10.21 -0.35
C LEU A 30 -13.54 -10.25 0.66
N ARG A 31 -13.60 -11.20 1.60
CA ARG A 31 -12.58 -11.36 2.62
C ARG A 31 -12.00 -12.77 2.57
N PHE A 32 -10.71 -12.85 2.28
CA PHE A 32 -9.93 -14.06 2.42
C PHE A 32 -9.28 -14.14 3.79
N ASP A 33 -8.77 -15.34 4.12
CA ASP A 33 -7.89 -15.48 5.26
C ASP A 33 -6.64 -14.58 5.08
N LYS A 34 -6.03 -14.14 6.17
CA LYS A 34 -4.81 -13.32 6.09
C LYS A 34 -3.59 -14.14 5.70
N ASN A 35 -3.63 -15.45 5.96
CA ASN A 35 -2.58 -16.39 5.59
C ASN A 35 -2.89 -16.95 4.20
N CYS A 36 -1.92 -16.89 3.30
CA CYS A 36 -1.99 -17.45 1.95
C CYS A 36 -0.74 -18.27 1.65
N CYS A 37 -0.85 -19.17 0.69
CA CYS A 37 0.27 -19.95 0.17
C CYS A 37 0.10 -20.14 -1.34
N GLU A 38 1.22 -20.18 -2.05
CA GLU A 38 1.24 -20.51 -3.49
C GLU A 38 0.99 -22.01 -3.69
N ASP A 39 1.72 -22.86 -2.96
CA ASP A 39 1.59 -24.32 -3.01
C ASP A 39 0.95 -24.90 -1.74
N SER A 40 0.46 -26.14 -1.81
CA SER A 40 0.06 -26.88 -0.60
C SER A 40 1.27 -26.98 0.33
N SER A 41 1.33 -26.13 1.36
CA SER A 41 2.49 -26.03 2.25
C SER A 41 2.91 -27.42 2.74
N LEU A 42 4.20 -27.76 2.62
CA LEU A 42 4.76 -29.01 3.18
C LEU A 42 4.52 -29.13 4.70
N PHE A 43 4.24 -28.00 5.35
CA PHE A 43 4.01 -27.88 6.79
C PHE A 43 2.54 -27.83 7.20
N GLY A 44 1.59 -27.93 6.25
CA GLY A 44 0.16 -28.10 6.55
C GLY A 44 -0.57 -26.91 7.18
N ASP A 45 0.07 -25.74 7.27
CA ASP A 45 -0.45 -24.57 8.00
C ASP A 45 -1.19 -23.56 7.12
N ALA A 46 -1.18 -23.72 5.80
CA ALA A 46 -1.86 -22.78 4.92
C ALA A 46 -3.36 -23.08 4.79
N VAL A 47 -4.18 -22.14 5.27
CA VAL A 47 -5.64 -22.26 5.32
C VAL A 47 -6.28 -22.13 3.93
N GLN A 48 -5.67 -21.36 3.01
CA GLN A 48 -6.22 -21.08 1.67
C GLN A 48 -5.10 -20.99 0.62
N THR A 49 -5.09 -21.93 -0.32
CA THR A 49 -4.18 -21.93 -1.48
C THR A 49 -4.56 -20.87 -2.50
N GLU A 50 -3.61 -20.51 -3.37
CA GLU A 50 -3.87 -19.66 -4.53
C GLU A 50 -5.02 -20.21 -5.40
N GLU A 51 -5.00 -21.51 -5.71
CA GLU A 51 -6.04 -22.15 -6.52
C GLU A 51 -7.44 -21.94 -5.92
N TYR A 52 -7.57 -22.15 -4.61
CA TYR A 52 -8.83 -21.96 -3.91
C TYR A 52 -9.32 -20.50 -3.99
N ARG A 53 -8.42 -19.54 -3.76
CA ARG A 53 -8.74 -18.10 -3.83
C ARG A 53 -9.17 -17.71 -5.23
N ASN A 54 -8.46 -18.18 -6.25
CA ASN A 54 -8.78 -17.95 -7.66
C ASN A 54 -10.13 -18.54 -8.06
N ILE A 55 -10.48 -19.74 -7.58
CA ILE A 55 -11.79 -20.35 -7.83
C ILE A 55 -12.91 -19.50 -7.19
N VAL A 56 -12.75 -19.09 -5.93
CA VAL A 56 -13.73 -18.25 -5.23
C VAL A 56 -13.89 -16.89 -5.92
N MET A 57 -12.78 -16.26 -6.33
CA MET A 57 -12.82 -15.03 -7.12
C MET A 57 -13.62 -15.23 -8.40
N LYS A 58 -13.32 -16.26 -9.19
CA LYS A 58 -14.04 -16.54 -10.45
C LYS A 58 -15.54 -16.71 -10.22
N TRP A 59 -15.96 -17.43 -9.19
CA TRP A 59 -17.39 -17.57 -8.84
C TRP A 59 -18.06 -16.24 -8.53
N VAL A 60 -17.42 -15.38 -7.74
CA VAL A 60 -18.00 -14.09 -7.36
C VAL A 60 -18.05 -13.16 -8.56
N LEU A 61 -16.93 -13.02 -9.29
CA LEU A 61 -16.84 -12.11 -10.44
C LEU A 61 -17.79 -12.51 -11.58
N SER A 62 -17.97 -13.80 -11.85
CA SER A 62 -18.92 -14.25 -12.89
C SER A 62 -20.36 -13.84 -12.57
N GLU A 63 -20.76 -13.93 -11.30
CA GLU A 63 -22.10 -13.55 -10.86
C GLU A 63 -22.28 -12.04 -10.83
N VAL A 64 -21.22 -11.29 -10.47
CA VAL A 64 -21.22 -9.83 -10.50
C VAL A 64 -21.44 -9.29 -11.90
N VAL A 65 -20.76 -9.85 -12.89
CA VAL A 65 -20.95 -9.51 -14.30
C VAL A 65 -22.37 -9.80 -14.77
N ALA A 66 -23.00 -10.86 -14.26
CA ALA A 66 -24.38 -11.23 -14.60
C ALA A 66 -25.45 -10.33 -13.94
N LEU A 67 -25.08 -9.38 -13.07
CA LEU A 67 -26.04 -8.54 -12.37
C LEU A 67 -26.76 -7.58 -13.33
N PRO A 68 -28.05 -7.27 -13.08
CA PRO A 68 -28.78 -6.30 -13.90
C PRO A 68 -28.24 -4.87 -13.85
N ARG A 69 -27.43 -4.55 -12.84
CA ARG A 69 -26.80 -3.24 -12.63
C ARG A 69 -25.31 -3.44 -12.38
N PRO A 70 -24.44 -2.56 -12.91
CA PRO A 70 -23.02 -2.65 -12.68
C PRO A 70 -22.67 -2.36 -11.22
N LEU A 71 -21.69 -3.10 -10.71
CA LEU A 71 -21.14 -2.90 -9.37
C LEU A 71 -20.54 -1.49 -9.24
N LYS A 72 -20.71 -0.86 -8.08
CA LYS A 72 -20.14 0.46 -7.78
C LYS A 72 -18.95 0.40 -6.85
N GLU A 73 -18.89 -0.61 -5.99
CA GLU A 73 -17.83 -0.73 -5.00
C GLU A 73 -17.32 -2.15 -4.92
N LEU A 74 -16.00 -2.31 -5.04
CA LEU A 74 -15.31 -3.57 -4.89
C LEU A 74 -14.24 -3.41 -3.81
N ALA A 75 -14.35 -4.24 -2.78
CA ALA A 75 -13.39 -4.32 -1.71
C ALA A 75 -12.89 -5.76 -1.56
N ILE A 76 -11.57 -5.94 -1.53
CA ILE A 76 -10.96 -7.25 -1.31
C ILE A 76 -10.01 -7.14 -0.11
N GLN A 77 -10.42 -7.78 0.99
CA GLN A 77 -9.58 -7.93 2.16
C GLN A 77 -8.71 -9.17 2.01
N ASN A 78 -7.40 -8.99 2.19
CA ASN A 78 -6.39 -10.02 2.06
C ASN A 78 -6.34 -10.61 0.63
N ASN A 79 -6.36 -9.74 -0.37
CA ASN A 79 -6.08 -10.07 -1.77
C ASN A 79 -4.67 -10.65 -1.90
N GLN A 80 -4.50 -11.83 -2.48
CA GLN A 80 -3.16 -12.36 -2.71
C GLN A 80 -2.52 -11.63 -3.90
N ASN A 81 -1.23 -11.35 -3.82
CA ASN A 81 -0.43 -10.67 -4.85
C ASN A 81 -0.35 -11.41 -6.20
N THR A 82 -0.95 -12.59 -6.35
CA THR A 82 -1.06 -13.31 -7.63
C THR A 82 -2.46 -13.21 -8.25
N THR A 83 -3.39 -12.49 -7.62
CA THR A 83 -4.80 -12.49 -8.03
C THR A 83 -5.01 -11.75 -9.36
N GLU A 84 -5.51 -12.48 -10.35
CA GLU A 84 -5.94 -11.94 -11.65
C GLU A 84 -7.48 -11.92 -11.75
N LEU A 85 -8.03 -10.88 -12.40
CA LEU A 85 -9.47 -10.78 -12.66
C LEU A 85 -9.91 -11.52 -13.94
N GLY A 86 -8.95 -11.93 -14.76
CA GLY A 86 -9.21 -12.60 -16.04
C GLY A 86 -10.13 -11.79 -16.96
N VAL A 87 -11.04 -12.49 -17.64
CA VAL A 87 -11.97 -11.90 -18.61
C VAL A 87 -13.02 -10.97 -17.99
N TYR A 88 -13.19 -10.98 -16.67
CA TYR A 88 -14.20 -10.18 -15.97
C TYR A 88 -13.68 -8.79 -15.56
N GLY A 89 -12.36 -8.58 -15.59
CA GLY A 89 -11.72 -7.41 -15.01
C GLY A 89 -12.23 -6.09 -15.57
N ASP A 90 -12.16 -5.91 -16.89
CA ASP A 90 -12.55 -4.66 -17.53
C ASP A 90 -14.03 -4.33 -17.30
N GLU A 91 -14.92 -5.32 -17.35
CA GLU A 91 -16.37 -5.12 -17.17
C GLU A 91 -16.75 -4.76 -15.73
N ILE A 92 -16.04 -5.31 -14.74
CA ILE A 92 -16.31 -5.01 -13.31
C ILE A 92 -15.67 -3.69 -12.90
N LEU A 93 -14.46 -3.42 -13.39
CA LEU A 93 -13.69 -2.24 -13.00
C LEU A 93 -14.13 -0.98 -13.77
N ASP A 94 -14.65 -1.11 -14.98
CA ASP A 94 -15.23 0.02 -15.71
C ASP A 94 -16.50 0.53 -15.00
N GLY A 95 -16.52 1.83 -14.70
CA GLY A 95 -17.63 2.44 -13.98
C GLY A 95 -17.64 2.22 -12.46
N LEU A 96 -16.62 1.54 -11.91
CA LEU A 96 -16.42 1.37 -10.48
C LEU A 96 -16.13 2.73 -9.82
N ILE A 97 -16.78 3.00 -8.69
CA ILE A 97 -16.66 4.26 -7.93
C ILE A 97 -15.66 4.12 -6.78
N SER A 98 -15.61 2.94 -6.16
CA SER A 98 -14.75 2.66 -5.01
C SER A 98 -13.99 1.34 -5.22
N LEU A 99 -12.66 1.39 -5.11
CA LEU A 99 -11.80 0.22 -5.13
C LEU A 99 -10.95 0.17 -3.86
N ARG A 100 -11.05 -0.94 -3.13
CA ARG A 100 -10.21 -1.22 -1.96
C ARG A 100 -9.47 -2.53 -2.15
N LEU A 101 -8.15 -2.47 -2.11
CA LEU A 101 -7.27 -3.63 -2.19
C LEU A 101 -6.34 -3.66 -0.97
N ASN A 102 -6.51 -4.69 -0.16
CA ASN A 102 -5.59 -5.03 0.92
C ASN A 102 -4.78 -6.25 0.49
N THR A 103 -3.54 -6.03 0.07
CA THR A 103 -2.69 -7.08 -0.51
C THR A 103 -1.93 -7.82 0.58
N VAL A 104 -2.02 -9.15 0.58
CA VAL A 104 -1.22 -10.06 1.41
C VAL A 104 -0.26 -10.85 0.54
N HIS A 105 0.83 -11.29 1.17
CA HIS A 105 1.89 -12.10 0.58
C HIS A 105 2.02 -13.39 1.38
N GLU A 106 2.56 -14.43 0.75
CA GLU A 106 2.93 -15.65 1.46
C GLU A 106 4.09 -15.36 2.42
N ALA A 107 3.82 -15.56 3.72
CA ALA A 107 4.82 -15.35 4.76
C ALA A 107 5.84 -16.50 4.77
N GLU A 108 7.13 -16.17 4.74
CA GLU A 108 8.21 -17.14 4.87
C GLU A 108 8.82 -17.01 6.26
N ALA A 109 8.25 -17.72 7.23
CA ALA A 109 8.64 -17.60 8.63
C ALA A 109 10.11 -17.98 8.88
N ALA A 110 10.71 -18.81 8.02
CA ALA A 110 12.11 -19.21 8.17
C ALA A 110 13.10 -18.15 7.65
N ALA A 111 12.67 -17.28 6.74
CA ALA A 111 13.47 -16.26 6.07
C ALA A 111 12.61 -15.04 5.67
N PRO A 112 12.13 -14.23 6.64
CA PRO A 112 11.27 -13.07 6.35
C PRO A 112 11.97 -12.02 5.47
N GLU A 113 13.30 -12.01 5.44
CA GLU A 113 14.09 -11.18 4.53
C GLU A 113 13.89 -11.51 3.05
N ASP A 114 13.49 -12.75 2.72
CA ASP A 114 13.30 -13.20 1.34
C ASP A 114 11.92 -12.80 0.80
N GLU A 115 10.98 -12.39 1.66
CA GLU A 115 9.61 -12.03 1.25
C GLU A 115 9.58 -10.88 0.23
N VAL A 116 10.47 -9.88 0.40
CA VAL A 116 10.59 -8.75 -0.53
C VAL A 116 11.30 -9.11 -1.84
N GLU A 117 11.95 -10.28 -1.89
CA GLU A 117 12.67 -10.76 -3.06
C GLU A 117 11.82 -11.68 -3.95
N LYS A 118 10.67 -12.15 -3.44
CA LYS A 118 9.75 -13.04 -4.17
C LYS A 118 9.28 -12.44 -5.51
N PRO A 119 9.43 -13.15 -6.65
CA PRO A 119 9.04 -12.64 -7.97
C PRO A 119 7.60 -12.14 -8.06
N GLU A 120 6.68 -12.83 -7.39
CA GLU A 120 5.24 -12.58 -7.38
C GLU A 120 4.91 -11.24 -6.71
N PHE A 121 5.71 -10.84 -5.71
CA PHE A 121 5.60 -9.52 -5.08
C PHE A 121 5.92 -8.43 -6.09
N HIS A 122 7.03 -8.59 -6.83
CA HIS A 122 7.45 -7.63 -7.85
C HIS A 122 6.48 -7.59 -9.03
N ASP A 123 6.06 -8.75 -9.56
CA ASP A 123 5.13 -8.83 -10.68
C ASP A 123 3.78 -8.19 -10.35
N TYR A 124 3.27 -8.39 -9.13
CA TYR A 124 2.03 -7.75 -8.70
C TYR A 124 2.09 -6.22 -8.81
N PHE A 125 3.03 -5.61 -8.12
CA PHE A 125 3.10 -4.14 -8.02
C PHE A 125 3.59 -3.49 -9.32
N ASN A 126 4.47 -4.16 -10.07
CA ASN A 126 5.02 -3.60 -11.31
C ASN A 126 4.12 -3.81 -12.52
N ARG A 127 3.34 -4.91 -12.55
CA ARG A 127 2.48 -5.27 -13.68
C ARG A 127 1.01 -5.32 -13.29
N LEU A 128 0.60 -6.26 -12.43
CA LEU A 128 -0.82 -6.55 -12.20
C LEU A 128 -1.60 -5.36 -11.62
N LEU A 129 -1.11 -4.75 -10.54
CA LEU A 129 -1.75 -3.60 -9.91
C LEU A 129 -1.96 -2.47 -10.92
N PRO A 130 -0.94 -1.94 -11.61
CA PRO A 130 -1.14 -0.95 -12.67
C PRO A 130 -2.08 -1.39 -13.79
N THR A 131 -1.87 -2.57 -14.38
CA THR A 131 -2.51 -2.92 -15.67
C THR A 131 -3.88 -3.56 -15.51
N VAL A 132 -4.04 -4.42 -14.51
CA VAL A 132 -5.27 -5.19 -14.28
C VAL A 132 -6.22 -4.45 -13.35
N TRP A 133 -5.70 -3.80 -12.30
CA TRP A 133 -6.55 -3.21 -11.25
C TRP A 133 -6.79 -1.71 -11.42
N LEU A 134 -5.75 -0.95 -11.73
CA LEU A 134 -5.83 0.52 -11.72
C LEU A 134 -6.28 1.10 -13.07
N LYS A 135 -5.65 0.69 -14.17
CA LYS A 135 -5.93 1.25 -15.51
C LYS A 135 -7.40 1.12 -15.94
N PRO A 136 -8.07 -0.04 -15.78
CA PRO A 136 -9.47 -0.18 -16.21
C PRO A 136 -10.44 0.73 -15.45
N ALA A 137 -10.14 1.05 -14.19
CA ALA A 137 -11.00 1.84 -13.31
C ALA A 137 -10.70 3.35 -13.34
N MET A 138 -9.75 3.82 -14.17
CA MET A 138 -9.24 5.19 -14.14
C MET A 138 -10.32 6.27 -14.33
N SER A 139 -11.27 6.03 -15.23
CA SER A 139 -12.25 7.03 -15.66
C SER A 139 -13.29 7.37 -14.58
N SER A 140 -13.62 6.40 -13.73
CA SER A 140 -14.78 6.44 -12.83
C SER A 140 -14.43 6.52 -11.35
N LEU A 141 -13.26 6.04 -10.95
CA LEU A 141 -12.88 5.94 -9.54
C LEU A 141 -12.93 7.28 -8.82
N ARG A 142 -13.53 7.25 -7.64
CA ARG A 142 -13.59 8.36 -6.67
C ARG A 142 -12.90 8.02 -5.36
N ASN A 143 -12.89 6.74 -4.97
CA ASN A 143 -12.24 6.29 -3.75
C ASN A 143 -11.27 5.15 -4.09
N LEU A 144 -10.01 5.30 -3.69
CA LEU A 144 -8.98 4.30 -3.88
C LEU A 144 -8.26 4.02 -2.56
N THR A 145 -8.29 2.75 -2.12
CA THR A 145 -7.51 2.28 -0.98
C THR A 145 -6.55 1.19 -1.44
N LEU A 146 -5.24 1.41 -1.25
CA LEU A 146 -4.18 0.47 -1.58
C LEU A 146 -3.33 0.20 -0.35
N TYR A 147 -3.47 -1.00 0.20
CA TYR A 147 -2.79 -1.44 1.40
C TYR A 147 -1.99 -2.71 1.10
N SER A 148 -0.91 -2.90 1.85
CA SER A 148 -0.05 -4.09 1.77
C SER A 148 0.42 -4.48 3.16
N ASN A 149 0.55 -5.78 3.45
CA ASN A 149 1.16 -6.25 4.70
C ASN A 149 2.69 -6.10 4.72
N ILE A 150 3.31 -5.83 3.57
CA ILE A 150 4.73 -5.51 3.40
C ILE A 150 4.86 -4.08 2.84
N TYR A 151 5.90 -3.35 3.23
CA TYR A 151 6.18 -2.03 2.64
C TYR A 151 6.34 -2.10 1.12
N TRP A 152 5.74 -1.15 0.40
CA TRP A 152 5.75 -1.09 -1.07
C TRP A 152 5.94 0.34 -1.55
N GLY A 153 6.14 0.53 -2.86
CA GLY A 153 6.33 1.85 -3.46
C GLY A 153 7.77 2.16 -3.85
N PHE A 154 8.75 1.49 -3.21
CA PHE A 154 10.16 1.53 -3.59
C PHE A 154 10.66 0.20 -4.16
N TYR A 155 10.52 -0.89 -3.39
CA TYR A 155 10.97 -2.22 -3.77
C TYR A 155 9.84 -3.22 -3.48
N PRO A 156 8.92 -3.44 -4.44
CA PRO A 156 8.91 -2.95 -5.83
C PRO A 156 8.49 -1.47 -5.99
N ARG A 157 8.80 -0.90 -7.17
CA ARG A 157 8.47 0.46 -7.62
C ARG A 157 7.34 0.43 -8.65
N PRO A 158 6.06 0.57 -8.24
CA PRO A 158 4.94 0.54 -9.17
C PRO A 158 5.05 1.64 -10.22
N PRO A 159 4.89 1.35 -11.52
CA PRO A 159 4.91 2.35 -12.58
C PRO A 159 3.57 3.12 -12.60
N LEU A 160 3.42 4.09 -11.68
CA LEU A 160 2.23 4.94 -11.60
C LEU A 160 2.21 6.05 -12.67
N LYS A 161 3.30 6.23 -13.42
CA LYS A 161 3.37 7.19 -14.50
C LYS A 161 2.33 6.86 -15.58
N GLY A 162 1.43 7.80 -15.85
CA GLY A 162 0.33 7.61 -16.80
C GLY A 162 -0.92 6.97 -16.19
N ILE A 163 -0.94 6.68 -14.89
CA ILE A 163 -2.15 6.34 -14.14
C ILE A 163 -2.67 7.62 -13.48
N HIS A 164 -3.84 8.06 -13.89
CA HIS A 164 -4.47 9.28 -13.37
C HIS A 164 -5.98 9.09 -13.24
N PHE A 165 -6.50 9.46 -12.08
CA PHE A 165 -7.90 9.31 -11.71
C PHE A 165 -8.60 10.68 -11.66
N PRO A 166 -9.15 11.20 -12.76
CA PRO A 166 -9.65 12.58 -12.85
C PRO A 166 -10.80 12.92 -11.87
N ASN A 167 -11.44 11.91 -11.29
CA ASN A 167 -12.55 12.06 -10.35
C ASN A 167 -12.20 11.64 -8.92
N LEU A 168 -10.92 11.39 -8.61
CA LEU A 168 -10.50 10.88 -7.31
C LEU A 168 -10.76 11.89 -6.20
N GLN A 169 -11.56 11.50 -5.21
CA GLN A 169 -11.95 12.30 -4.06
C GLN A 169 -11.29 11.80 -2.79
N SER A 170 -11.05 10.49 -2.67
CA SER A 170 -10.42 9.87 -1.51
C SER A 170 -9.30 8.92 -1.94
N LEU A 171 -8.12 9.07 -1.32
CA LEU A 171 -6.97 8.21 -1.52
C LEU A 171 -6.43 7.74 -0.17
N SER A 172 -6.29 6.43 -0.03
CA SER A 172 -5.70 5.81 1.15
C SER A 172 -4.54 4.90 0.77
N LEU A 173 -3.38 5.15 1.36
CA LEU A 173 -2.18 4.34 1.16
C LEU A 173 -1.76 3.74 2.51
N GLY A 174 -1.58 2.41 2.53
CA GLY A 174 -1.13 1.65 3.69
C GLY A 174 0.24 1.03 3.46
N ASN A 175 1.20 1.21 4.37
CA ASN A 175 2.58 0.74 4.23
C ASN A 175 3.28 1.22 2.94
N TYR A 176 2.94 2.43 2.46
CA TYR A 176 3.58 2.99 1.27
C TYR A 176 4.86 3.74 1.64
N CYS A 177 5.92 3.48 0.88
CA CYS A 177 7.25 4.07 1.05
C CYS A 177 7.54 5.10 -0.04
N PHE A 178 7.90 6.31 0.40
CA PHE A 178 8.31 7.41 -0.46
C PHE A 178 9.83 7.49 -0.55
N PHE A 179 10.38 7.56 -1.76
CA PHE A 179 11.81 7.69 -2.01
C PHE A 179 12.16 8.61 -3.19
N GLU A 180 11.14 9.10 -3.90
CA GLU A 180 11.32 10.03 -5.02
C GLU A 180 10.15 11.02 -5.14
N ASP A 181 10.44 12.20 -5.69
CA ASP A 181 9.47 13.29 -5.89
C ASP A 181 8.28 12.86 -6.77
N ALA A 182 8.51 11.98 -7.76
CA ALA A 182 7.48 11.51 -8.68
C ALA A 182 6.29 10.83 -7.98
N GLN A 183 6.50 10.22 -6.80
CA GLN A 183 5.42 9.61 -6.02
C GLN A 183 4.51 10.67 -5.37
N LEU A 184 5.11 11.77 -4.90
CA LEU A 184 4.35 12.91 -4.38
C LEU A 184 3.64 13.64 -5.53
N ASP A 185 4.33 13.87 -6.65
CA ASP A 185 3.75 14.50 -7.84
C ASP A 185 2.53 13.72 -8.36
N TRP A 186 2.58 12.39 -8.30
CA TRP A 186 1.43 11.55 -8.64
C TRP A 186 0.23 11.84 -7.74
N ILE A 187 0.40 11.94 -6.42
CA ILE A 187 -0.67 12.32 -5.49
C ILE A 187 -1.20 13.72 -5.84
N LEU A 188 -0.29 14.70 -5.99
CA LEU A 188 -0.63 16.10 -6.29
C LEU A 188 -1.32 16.29 -7.64
N SER A 189 -1.11 15.36 -8.59
CA SER A 189 -1.79 15.42 -9.89
C SER A 189 -3.32 15.29 -9.78
N HIS A 190 -3.85 14.76 -8.67
CA HIS A 190 -5.28 14.55 -8.44
C HIS A 190 -5.92 15.78 -7.77
N SER A 191 -6.17 16.84 -8.54
CA SER A 191 -6.69 18.11 -8.00
C SER A 191 -8.07 18.00 -7.32
N THR A 192 -8.85 16.94 -7.63
CA THR A 192 -10.17 16.68 -7.03
C THR A 192 -10.12 16.04 -5.64
N LEU A 193 -8.92 15.71 -5.16
CA LEU A 193 -8.73 14.99 -3.91
C LEU A 193 -9.21 15.84 -2.72
N GLN A 194 -10.08 15.25 -1.91
CA GLN A 194 -10.69 15.84 -0.71
C GLN A 194 -10.19 15.15 0.56
N ASP A 195 -9.92 13.85 0.48
CA ASP A 195 -9.49 13.03 1.60
C ASP A 195 -8.19 12.30 1.24
N LEU A 196 -7.17 12.42 2.09
CA LEU A 196 -5.89 11.72 1.94
C LEU A 196 -5.49 11.06 3.26
N TYR A 197 -5.33 9.74 3.21
CA TYR A 197 -4.98 8.90 4.36
C TYR A 197 -3.64 8.19 4.10
N LEU A 198 -2.66 8.46 4.95
CA LEU A 198 -1.33 7.86 4.92
C LEU A 198 -1.15 7.00 6.18
N ASP A 199 -1.49 5.72 6.07
CA ASP A 199 -1.51 4.77 7.17
C ASP A 199 -0.20 3.98 7.18
N ASP A 200 0.59 4.14 8.24
CA ASP A 200 1.88 3.47 8.41
C ASP A 200 2.84 3.72 7.23
N CYS A 201 2.72 4.88 6.58
CA CYS A 201 3.57 5.27 5.46
C CYS A 201 4.90 5.87 5.95
N ALA A 202 5.96 5.69 5.16
CA ALA A 202 7.30 6.14 5.52
C ALA A 202 8.02 6.82 4.36
N ILE A 203 8.96 7.71 4.68
CA ILE A 203 9.97 8.18 3.74
C ILE A 203 11.23 7.32 3.92
N LEU A 204 11.70 6.71 2.83
CA LEU A 204 13.01 6.07 2.77
C LEU A 204 14.06 7.15 2.61
N PHE A 205 14.64 7.60 3.72
CA PHE A 205 15.65 8.66 3.68
C PHE A 205 16.99 8.13 3.20
N GLN A 206 17.23 6.83 3.35
CA GLN A 206 18.41 6.11 2.87
C GLN A 206 18.04 4.74 2.32
N ILE A 207 18.80 4.32 1.32
CA ILE A 207 18.60 3.09 0.59
C ILE A 207 19.97 2.50 0.29
N TYR A 208 20.17 1.23 0.67
CA TYR A 208 21.31 0.42 0.32
C TYR A 208 20.87 -0.71 -0.63
N LEU A 209 21.62 -0.86 -1.72
CA LEU A 209 21.32 -1.80 -2.79
C LEU A 209 22.56 -2.63 -3.13
N CYS A 210 22.35 -3.94 -3.30
CA CYS A 210 23.40 -4.86 -3.72
C CYS A 210 23.73 -4.65 -5.21
N ALA A 211 25.01 -4.54 -5.57
CA ALA A 211 25.41 -4.26 -6.94
C ALA A 211 25.12 -5.41 -7.94
N GLU A 212 24.85 -6.61 -7.42
CA GLU A 212 24.65 -7.83 -8.21
C GLU A 212 23.22 -7.97 -8.75
N ASP A 213 22.26 -7.25 -8.18
CA ASP A 213 20.86 -7.33 -8.59
C ASP A 213 20.55 -6.31 -9.70
N PRO A 214 20.22 -6.76 -10.93
CA PRO A 214 19.95 -5.86 -12.04
C PRO A 214 18.72 -4.97 -11.84
N ARG A 215 17.74 -5.39 -11.01
CA ARG A 215 16.52 -4.60 -10.71
C ARG A 215 16.86 -3.25 -10.09
N ASN A 216 17.94 -3.19 -9.32
CA ASN A 216 18.35 -1.99 -8.59
C ASN A 216 18.65 -0.80 -9.50
N LEU A 217 19.21 -1.07 -10.69
CA LEU A 217 19.55 -0.03 -11.66
C LEU A 217 18.32 0.50 -12.42
N GLU A 218 17.23 -0.25 -12.44
CA GLU A 218 15.95 0.19 -13.00
C GLU A 218 15.21 1.10 -12.02
N ILE A 219 15.33 0.82 -10.71
CA ILE A 219 14.66 1.57 -9.65
C ILE A 219 15.38 2.90 -9.40
N ILE A 220 16.69 2.88 -9.20
CA ILE A 220 17.51 4.08 -8.97
C ILE A 220 18.62 4.13 -10.03
N PRO A 221 18.76 5.24 -10.79
CA PRO A 221 19.86 5.38 -11.73
C PRO A 221 21.22 5.39 -11.04
N ARG A 222 22.21 4.72 -11.62
CA ARG A 222 23.59 4.66 -11.08
C ARG A 222 24.22 6.04 -10.84
N SER A 223 23.83 7.06 -11.60
CA SER A 223 24.30 8.44 -11.42
C SER A 223 23.85 9.07 -10.10
N SER A 224 22.78 8.56 -9.50
CA SER A 224 22.20 9.02 -8.24
C SER A 224 22.65 8.19 -7.05
N MET A 225 23.57 7.25 -7.28
CA MET A 225 24.12 6.33 -6.29
C MET A 225 25.54 6.72 -5.89
N GLN A 226 25.87 6.50 -4.63
CA GLN A 226 27.22 6.57 -4.09
C GLN A 226 27.73 5.16 -3.84
N GLN A 227 29.00 4.88 -4.17
CA GLN A 227 29.59 3.57 -3.91
C GLN A 227 29.90 3.43 -2.43
N ASP A 228 29.64 2.27 -1.86
CA ASP A 228 30.02 1.95 -0.50
C ASP A 228 31.57 1.96 -0.35
N PRO A 229 32.13 2.86 0.47
CA PRO A 229 33.57 2.94 0.68
C PRO A 229 34.15 1.77 1.49
N GLU A 230 33.33 1.02 2.24
CA GLU A 230 33.77 -0.09 3.11
C GLU A 230 33.51 -1.49 2.52
N LYS A 231 32.35 -1.75 1.90
CA LYS A 231 32.03 -3.11 1.38
C LYS A 231 32.17 -3.32 -0.12
N GLY A 232 32.51 -2.30 -0.91
CA GLY A 232 32.92 -2.43 -2.33
C GLY A 232 31.86 -2.94 -3.34
N ASN A 233 30.84 -3.68 -2.89
CA ASN A 233 29.86 -4.38 -3.71
C ASN A 233 28.41 -3.86 -3.55
N GLY A 234 28.23 -2.65 -2.99
CA GLY A 234 26.92 -2.04 -2.78
C GLY A 234 26.88 -0.56 -3.14
N PHE A 235 25.65 -0.03 -3.24
CA PHE A 235 25.37 1.35 -3.57
C PHE A 235 24.43 1.97 -2.53
N PHE A 236 24.66 3.24 -2.22
CA PHE A 236 23.81 4.05 -1.38
C PHE A 236 23.07 5.12 -2.17
N HIS A 237 21.83 5.38 -1.79
CA HIS A 237 21.06 6.51 -2.24
C HIS A 237 20.40 7.20 -1.04
N THR A 238 20.44 8.53 -1.05
CA THR A 238 19.84 9.37 -0.02
C THR A 238 18.75 10.22 -0.65
N TYR A 239 17.54 10.16 -0.09
CA TYR A 239 16.43 10.98 -0.53
C TYR A 239 16.34 12.24 0.36
N PRO A 240 16.46 13.46 -0.21
CA PRO A 240 16.61 14.68 0.58
C PRO A 240 15.30 15.23 1.15
N ARG A 241 14.14 14.86 0.59
CA ARG A 241 12.83 15.37 1.05
C ARG A 241 12.50 14.86 2.45
N ARG A 242 11.73 15.66 3.18
CA ARG A 242 11.20 15.35 4.51
C ARG A 242 9.68 15.46 4.52
N TRP A 243 9.05 14.93 5.56
CA TRP A 243 7.60 15.04 5.73
C TRP A 243 7.14 16.49 5.77
N SER A 244 7.94 17.41 6.33
CA SER A 244 7.69 18.84 6.25
C SER A 244 7.54 19.37 4.81
N ASP A 245 8.39 18.93 3.88
CA ASP A 245 8.29 19.28 2.46
C ASP A 245 7.02 18.70 1.83
N TYR A 246 6.64 17.48 2.21
CA TYR A 246 5.43 16.81 1.74
C TYR A 246 4.20 17.58 2.22
N PHE A 247 4.11 17.91 3.51
CA PHE A 247 2.96 18.66 4.04
C PHE A 247 2.82 20.04 3.40
N ALA A 248 3.92 20.77 3.19
CA ALA A 248 3.90 22.06 2.48
C ALA A 248 3.45 21.91 1.00
N SER A 249 3.85 20.81 0.36
CA SER A 249 3.44 20.51 -1.02
C SER A 249 1.96 20.11 -1.11
N LEU A 250 1.45 19.34 -0.14
CA LEU A 250 0.03 19.01 -0.04
C LEU A 250 -0.82 20.27 0.22
N GLU A 251 -0.34 21.16 1.10
CA GLU A 251 -1.01 22.42 1.43
C GLU A 251 -1.24 23.30 0.19
N SER A 252 -0.24 23.37 -0.69
CA SER A 252 -0.26 24.22 -1.89
C SER A 252 -0.80 23.51 -3.13
N GLY A 253 -0.62 22.20 -3.24
CA GLY A 253 -0.93 21.41 -4.44
C GLY A 253 -2.30 20.74 -4.43
N LEU A 254 -2.98 20.61 -3.29
CA LEU A 254 -4.31 19.98 -3.19
C LEU A 254 -5.38 21.00 -2.75
N PRO A 255 -5.96 21.78 -3.69
CA PRO A 255 -6.84 22.91 -3.35
C PRO A 255 -8.19 22.50 -2.75
N HIS A 256 -8.58 21.24 -2.88
CA HIS A 256 -9.85 20.70 -2.37
C HIS A 256 -9.69 19.79 -1.16
N LEU A 257 -8.47 19.63 -0.64
CA LEU A 257 -8.20 18.79 0.53
C LEU A 257 -8.94 19.34 1.75
N ARG A 258 -9.74 18.49 2.38
CA ARG A 258 -10.54 18.78 3.58
C ARG A 258 -10.16 17.89 4.74
N HIS A 259 -9.79 16.64 4.43
CA HIS A 259 -9.36 15.68 5.43
C HIS A 259 -8.00 15.11 5.09
N PHE A 260 -7.09 15.18 6.06
CA PHE A 260 -5.78 14.59 6.00
C PHE A 260 -5.53 13.77 7.26
N ALA A 261 -5.00 12.56 7.12
CA ALA A 261 -4.51 11.79 8.25
C ALA A 261 -3.19 11.10 7.89
N ILE A 262 -2.23 11.22 8.79
CA ILE A 262 -0.99 10.44 8.80
C ILE A 262 -0.86 9.80 10.17
N GLY A 263 -0.52 8.52 10.25
CA GLY A 263 -0.41 7.82 11.52
C GLY A 263 -0.57 6.32 11.32
N ARG A 264 -1.12 5.62 12.32
CA ARG A 264 -1.34 4.16 12.24
C ARG A 264 -2.71 3.75 12.79
N SER A 265 -3.49 3.08 11.96
CA SER A 265 -4.78 2.48 12.33
C SER A 265 -4.59 1.13 13.05
N ASN A 266 -5.59 0.24 13.07
CA ASN A 266 -5.52 -1.02 13.80
C ASN A 266 -4.95 -2.20 13.00
N TRP A 267 -3.63 -2.35 13.02
CA TRP A 267 -2.93 -3.43 12.30
C TRP A 267 -2.82 -4.76 13.06
N GLU A 268 -3.34 -4.86 14.29
CA GLU A 268 -3.10 -6.02 15.17
C GLU A 268 -3.83 -7.30 14.75
N GLY A 269 -4.92 -7.16 13.98
CA GLY A 269 -5.70 -8.27 13.44
C GLY A 269 -5.26 -8.72 12.04
N GLY A 270 -4.28 -8.05 11.44
CA GLY A 270 -3.99 -8.08 10.01
C GLY A 270 -4.22 -6.71 9.38
N LEU A 271 -4.38 -6.67 8.06
CA LEU A 271 -4.54 -5.42 7.33
C LEU A 271 -5.84 -4.69 7.76
N PRO A 272 -5.74 -3.39 8.12
CA PRO A 272 -6.90 -2.55 8.42
C PRO A 272 -7.87 -2.55 7.25
N PHE A 273 -9.17 -2.70 7.53
CA PHE A 273 -10.20 -2.74 6.49
C PHE A 273 -11.39 -1.90 6.96
N GLU A 274 -11.75 -0.89 6.16
CA GLU A 274 -12.76 0.12 6.48
C GLU A 274 -12.44 0.91 7.76
N GLN A 275 -11.16 1.27 7.92
CA GLN A 275 -10.61 1.89 9.14
C GLN A 275 -9.77 3.15 8.85
N GLU A 276 -9.79 3.68 7.63
CA GLU A 276 -8.96 4.84 7.24
C GLU A 276 -9.36 6.10 8.01
N GLN A 277 -10.65 6.25 8.31
CA GLN A 277 -11.15 7.35 9.12
C GLN A 277 -10.81 7.20 10.61
N ASP A 278 -10.38 6.01 11.06
CA ASP A 278 -9.96 5.74 12.43
C ASP A 278 -8.48 6.04 12.67
N ILE A 279 -7.74 6.45 11.62
CA ILE A 279 -6.34 6.85 11.76
C ILE A 279 -6.28 8.05 12.69
N LYS A 280 -5.63 7.87 13.83
CA LYS A 280 -5.33 8.96 14.75
C LYS A 280 -4.09 9.70 14.26
N PRO A 281 -4.19 10.99 13.92
CA PRO A 281 -3.04 11.76 13.45
C PRO A 281 -1.84 11.69 14.38
N ALA A 282 -0.72 11.19 13.86
CA ALA A 282 0.55 11.13 14.55
C ALA A 282 1.72 11.01 13.57
N LEU A 283 2.79 11.71 13.88
CA LEU A 283 4.13 11.52 13.33
C LEU A 283 4.83 10.44 14.15
N LEU A 284 4.75 9.21 13.63
CA LEU A 284 5.35 8.06 14.27
C LEU A 284 6.88 8.07 14.13
N HIS A 285 7.55 7.30 14.99
CA HIS A 285 8.99 7.14 14.92
C HIS A 285 9.37 6.44 13.61
N ASP A 286 8.68 5.39 13.18
CA ASP A 286 8.94 4.70 11.90
C ASP A 286 8.58 5.49 10.63
N ARG A 287 8.18 6.77 10.72
CA ARG A 287 7.90 7.60 9.52
C ARG A 287 9.12 7.85 8.62
N TYR A 288 10.33 7.63 9.12
CA TYR A 288 11.58 7.61 8.36
C TYR A 288 12.20 6.24 8.52
N LEU A 289 12.42 5.56 7.40
CA LEU A 289 13.02 4.22 7.36
C LEU A 289 14.24 4.22 6.45
N VAL A 290 15.05 3.17 6.62
CA VAL A 290 16.10 2.79 5.69
C VAL A 290 15.70 1.50 5.01
N PHE A 291 15.99 1.39 3.72
CA PHE A 291 15.99 0.11 3.02
C PHE A 291 17.42 -0.46 2.96
N ASP A 292 17.62 -1.68 3.44
CA ASP A 292 18.90 -2.40 3.44
C ASP A 292 18.74 -3.76 2.75
N GLN A 293 19.11 -3.83 1.47
CA GLN A 293 19.01 -5.06 0.71
C GLN A 293 20.02 -6.11 1.20
N GLY A 294 19.55 -7.33 1.48
CA GLY A 294 20.39 -8.43 1.99
C GLY A 294 20.61 -8.42 3.50
N SER A 295 19.85 -7.62 4.24
CA SER A 295 19.85 -7.63 5.71
C SER A 295 18.92 -8.74 6.23
N GLY A 296 19.46 -9.73 6.95
CA GLY A 296 18.68 -10.82 7.55
C GLY A 296 17.71 -10.40 8.68
N GLY A 297 17.61 -9.09 8.98
CA GLY A 297 16.65 -8.53 9.95
C GLY A 297 15.37 -7.98 9.33
N GLY A 298 15.18 -8.17 8.02
CA GLY A 298 14.16 -7.51 7.20
C GLY A 298 14.71 -6.27 6.48
N ALA A 299 14.24 -6.04 5.25
CA ALA A 299 14.80 -5.00 4.39
C ALA A 299 14.46 -3.57 4.83
N PHE A 300 13.35 -3.35 5.55
CA PHE A 300 12.91 -2.03 6.00
C PHE A 300 13.18 -1.85 7.50
N GLN A 301 14.06 -0.90 7.85
CA GLN A 301 14.58 -0.74 9.22
C GLN A 301 14.46 0.70 9.71
N ASP A 302 14.37 0.91 11.03
CA ASP A 302 14.37 2.24 11.64
C ASP A 302 15.77 2.87 11.73
N ASN A 303 16.81 2.05 11.54
CA ASN A 303 18.19 2.46 11.38
C ASN A 303 18.98 1.39 10.61
N ILE A 304 20.14 1.76 10.06
CA ILE A 304 21.07 0.76 9.54
C ILE A 304 21.97 0.29 10.70
N ARG A 305 21.62 -0.84 11.32
CA ARG A 305 22.28 -1.33 12.55
C ARG A 305 23.78 -1.64 12.41
N SER A 306 24.28 -1.79 11.19
CA SER A 306 25.59 -2.40 10.93
C SER A 306 26.67 -1.42 10.45
N TRP A 307 26.39 -0.11 10.40
CA TRP A 307 27.31 0.87 9.79
C TRP A 307 27.62 2.00 10.75
N LYS A 308 28.90 2.35 10.89
CA LYS A 308 29.31 3.62 11.50
C LYS A 308 29.02 4.74 10.50
N MET A 309 27.74 5.02 10.30
CA MET A 309 27.31 6.11 9.42
C MET A 309 27.84 7.44 9.98
N PRO A 310 28.37 8.34 9.13
CA PRO A 310 28.58 9.73 9.47
C PRO A 310 27.33 10.33 10.13
N PRO A 311 27.44 11.32 11.02
CA PRO A 311 26.28 11.96 11.67
C PRO A 311 25.23 12.50 10.69
N GLU A 312 25.66 12.89 9.48
CA GLU A 312 24.81 13.41 8.39
C GLU A 312 23.93 12.33 7.74
N GLU A 313 24.24 11.06 8.01
CA GLU A 313 23.60 9.86 7.49
C GLU A 313 22.75 9.15 8.56
N GLN A 314 22.48 9.83 9.67
CA GLN A 314 21.55 9.35 10.69
C GLN A 314 20.10 9.70 10.33
N ARG A 315 19.16 9.09 11.06
CA ARG A 315 17.74 9.45 11.02
C ARG A 315 17.60 10.99 11.03
N PRO A 316 16.77 11.58 10.15
CA PRO A 316 16.56 13.01 10.12
C PRO A 316 16.12 13.59 11.48
N ASP A 317 16.89 14.53 12.01
CA ASP A 317 16.55 15.33 13.20
C ASP A 317 15.65 16.51 12.79
N CYS A 318 14.43 16.19 12.36
CA CYS A 318 13.47 17.16 11.84
C CYS A 318 12.06 17.01 12.41
N ASP A 319 11.93 16.42 13.61
CA ASP A 319 10.65 16.19 14.30
C ASP A 319 9.83 17.48 14.45
N GLU A 320 10.49 18.59 14.83
CA GLU A 320 9.80 19.87 15.03
C GLU A 320 9.35 20.53 13.74
N GLN A 321 10.17 20.45 12.69
CA GLN A 321 9.83 20.94 11.36
C GLN A 321 8.65 20.16 10.79
N ASP A 322 8.67 18.84 10.89
CA ASP A 322 7.57 17.97 10.44
C ASP A 322 6.29 18.28 11.21
N ARG A 323 6.36 18.43 12.54
CA ARG A 323 5.20 18.77 13.37
C ARG A 323 4.63 20.13 13.01
N THR A 324 5.46 21.15 12.88
CA THR A 324 5.00 22.50 12.54
C THR A 324 4.36 22.54 11.16
N ALA A 325 4.95 21.90 10.16
CA ALA A 325 4.37 21.82 8.82
C ALA A 325 3.03 21.04 8.80
N LEU A 326 2.93 19.96 9.58
CA LEU A 326 1.68 19.22 9.73
C LEU A 326 0.58 20.07 10.40
N GLN A 327 0.93 20.83 11.44
CA GLN A 327 0.00 21.76 12.10
C GLN A 327 -0.48 22.85 11.11
N GLN A 328 0.43 23.41 10.31
CA GLN A 328 0.09 24.38 9.27
C GLN A 328 -0.88 23.81 8.24
N LEU A 329 -0.66 22.56 7.78
CA LEU A 329 -1.57 21.86 6.88
C LEU A 329 -2.97 21.71 7.51
N TYR A 330 -3.05 21.29 8.78
CA TYR A 330 -4.33 21.17 9.49
C TYR A 330 -5.06 22.49 9.66
N GLU A 331 -4.33 23.55 9.99
CA GLU A 331 -4.88 24.90 10.08
C GLU A 331 -5.43 25.37 8.72
N LYS A 332 -4.67 25.13 7.63
CA LYS A 332 -5.07 25.50 6.27
C LYS A 332 -6.37 24.84 5.84
N ILE A 333 -6.51 23.54 6.05
CA ILE A 333 -7.69 22.78 5.64
C ILE A 333 -8.85 22.89 6.64
N GLY A 334 -8.63 23.56 7.78
CA GLY A 334 -9.64 23.76 8.83
C GLY A 334 -9.94 22.50 9.65
N GLN A 335 -9.07 21.49 9.61
CA GLN A 335 -9.25 20.24 10.33
C GLN A 335 -8.78 20.38 11.79
N LYS A 336 -9.68 20.08 12.73
CA LYS A 336 -9.34 20.03 14.16
C LYS A 336 -8.79 18.65 14.50
N VAL A 337 -7.65 18.62 15.18
CA VAL A 337 -6.99 17.38 15.59
C VAL A 337 -6.79 17.39 17.10
N GLU A 338 -7.17 16.29 17.75
CA GLU A 338 -6.93 16.08 19.17
C GLU A 338 -5.43 15.97 19.45
N ARG A 339 -4.95 16.73 20.42
CA ARG A 339 -3.52 16.73 20.77
C ARG A 339 -3.19 15.53 21.64
N GLY A 340 -2.50 14.59 21.02
CA GLY A 340 -1.92 13.44 21.70
C GLY A 340 -2.93 12.36 22.06
N PHE A 341 -2.44 11.14 22.17
CA PHE A 341 -3.21 9.98 22.57
C PHE A 341 -2.28 8.88 23.07
N ARG A 342 -2.85 7.90 23.75
CA ARG A 342 -2.14 6.66 24.11
C ARG A 342 -2.85 5.48 23.48
N ARG A 343 -2.11 4.65 22.76
CA ARG A 343 -2.62 3.43 22.13
C ARG A 343 -1.61 2.30 22.30
N ARG A 344 -1.86 1.43 23.28
CA ARG A 344 -1.03 0.25 23.60
C ARG A 344 0.47 0.59 23.67
N ARG A 345 1.20 0.35 22.57
CA ARG A 345 2.64 0.59 22.38
C ARG A 345 2.97 2.07 22.14
N TYR A 346 2.07 2.80 21.47
CA TYR A 346 2.31 4.20 21.14
C TYR A 346 1.86 5.14 22.25
N GLN A 347 2.78 6.00 22.66
CA GLN A 347 2.45 7.23 23.38
C GLN A 347 2.74 8.42 22.47
N VAL A 348 1.70 9.15 22.08
CA VAL A 348 1.82 10.32 21.21
C VAL A 348 1.50 11.57 22.02
N LYS A 349 2.42 12.55 22.00
CA LYS A 349 2.26 13.85 22.62
C LYS A 349 2.39 14.92 21.54
N ASP A 350 1.33 15.71 21.36
CA ASP A 350 1.29 16.81 20.39
C ASP A 350 1.73 16.38 18.99
N LEU A 351 1.06 15.33 18.47
CA LEU A 351 1.33 14.65 17.20
C LEU A 351 2.63 13.84 17.14
N LEU A 352 3.61 14.05 18.01
CA LEU A 352 4.87 13.28 17.99
C LEU A 352 4.78 12.02 18.87
N GLU A 353 5.22 10.89 18.35
CA GLU A 353 5.45 9.69 19.15
C GLU A 353 6.63 9.89 20.10
N VAL A 354 6.44 9.58 21.38
CA VAL A 354 7.44 9.75 22.45
C VAL A 354 7.78 8.44 23.18
N GLY A 355 7.18 7.32 22.79
CA GLY A 355 7.45 6.00 23.36
C GLY A 355 6.78 4.87 22.56
N ARG A 356 7.50 3.74 22.45
CA ARG A 356 7.10 2.47 21.83
C ARG A 356 6.77 1.39 22.86
#